data_AF-A0A950RK35-F1
#
_entry.id   AF-A0A950RK35-F1
#
_cell.length_a   1.000
_cell.length_b   1.000
_cell.length_c   1.000
_cell.angle_alpha   90.00
_cell.angle_beta   90.00
_cell.angle_gamma   90.00
#
_symmetry.space_group_name_H-M   'P 1'
#
loop_
_entity.id
_entity.type
_entity.pdbx_description
1 polymer ?
#
loop_
_entity_poly.entity_id
_entity_poly.type
_entity_poly.pdbx_seq_one_letter_code
_entity_poly.pdbx_strand_id
1 'polypeptide(L)'
;MSTTRRLAILAPGLVALFAVPAVAQQAAAPEEAHEHAVPPPAPPAAPTGQRTPAPRDAYVYIGWPNDGEVIHSTRFKVWFGTRNFGVAPASTDVPDTGHHHLLIDTPLPPMDEAIPNDKHHLHFGRGQTEAR
;
A
#
# COMPACT_ATOMS: atom_id res chain seq x y z
N MET A 1 20.11 -27.49 -39.55
CA MET A 1 21.38 -26.87 -39.11
C MET A 1 21.25 -26.52 -37.65
N SER A 2 22.12 -27.06 -36.78
CA SER A 2 22.05 -26.86 -35.32
C SER A 2 23.36 -26.25 -34.83
N THR A 3 23.29 -25.23 -33.97
CA THR A 3 24.46 -24.55 -33.40
C THR A 3 24.34 -24.45 -31.89
N THR A 4 24.75 -25.51 -31.20
CA THR A 4 25.00 -25.48 -29.75
C THR A 4 26.29 -24.70 -29.48
N ARG A 5 26.28 -23.76 -28.53
CA ARG A 5 27.52 -23.15 -27.98
C ARG A 5 27.73 -23.59 -26.55
N ARG A 6 28.97 -23.98 -26.23
CA ARG A 6 29.36 -24.63 -24.97
C ARG A 6 29.85 -23.63 -23.93
N LEU A 7 29.58 -23.97 -22.67
CA LEU A 7 30.12 -23.35 -21.47
C LEU A 7 31.64 -23.57 -21.36
N ALA A 8 32.36 -22.62 -20.77
CA ALA A 8 33.74 -22.79 -20.29
C ALA A 8 33.85 -22.31 -18.84
N ILE A 9 34.42 -23.16 -17.98
CA ILE A 9 34.75 -22.87 -16.58
C ILE A 9 36.28 -22.85 -16.48
N LEU A 10 36.85 -21.90 -15.74
CA LEU A 10 38.25 -21.94 -15.35
C LEU A 10 38.41 -21.66 -13.84
N ALA A 11 39.26 -22.45 -13.21
CA ALA A 11 39.66 -22.38 -11.80
C ALA A 11 41.14 -22.81 -11.72
N PRO A 12 41.77 -22.89 -10.54
CA PRO A 12 41.89 -21.89 -9.48
C PRO A 12 43.38 -21.52 -9.24
N GLY A 13 43.66 -20.52 -8.38
CA GLY A 13 45.03 -20.12 -8.00
C GLY A 13 45.21 -19.94 -6.49
N LEU A 14 46.15 -20.68 -5.91
CA LEU A 14 46.46 -20.77 -4.47
C LEU A 14 47.68 -19.92 -4.08
N VAL A 15 47.61 -19.15 -3.00
CA VAL A 15 48.76 -18.83 -2.11
C VAL A 15 48.27 -18.66 -0.67
N ALA A 16 49.02 -19.18 0.31
CA ALA A 16 48.83 -18.94 1.74
C ALA A 16 50.14 -18.43 2.38
N LEU A 17 50.07 -17.62 3.45
CA LEU A 17 51.26 -17.27 4.26
C LEU A 17 50.90 -16.86 5.71
N PHE A 18 51.88 -17.00 6.61
CA PHE A 18 51.83 -16.78 8.07
C PHE A 18 52.68 -15.56 8.49
N ALA A 19 52.58 -14.93 9.68
CA ALA A 19 51.55 -14.82 10.74
C ALA A 19 52.07 -13.83 11.83
N VAL A 20 51.28 -13.60 12.91
CA VAL A 20 51.61 -12.93 14.21
C VAL A 20 52.11 -11.46 14.20
N PRO A 21 52.09 -10.72 15.35
CA PRO A 21 51.21 -10.78 16.53
C PRO A 21 50.56 -9.41 16.92
N ALA A 22 49.86 -9.39 18.05
CA ALA A 22 49.05 -8.31 18.65
C ALA A 22 49.73 -6.95 18.95
N VAL A 23 48.90 -5.90 19.06
CA VAL A 23 48.93 -4.85 20.11
C VAL A 23 47.52 -4.23 20.23
N ALA A 24 47.09 -3.89 21.44
CA ALA A 24 45.86 -3.14 21.69
C ALA A 24 46.19 -1.66 21.91
N GLN A 25 45.43 -0.75 21.28
CA GLN A 25 45.51 0.69 21.53
C GLN A 25 44.10 1.30 21.43
N GLN A 26 43.57 1.77 22.56
CA GLN A 26 42.33 2.55 22.61
C GLN A 26 42.61 3.98 22.09
N ALA A 27 41.78 4.50 21.18
CA ALA A 27 41.76 5.92 20.83
C ALA A 27 40.33 6.36 20.49
N ALA A 28 40.05 7.65 20.68
CA ALA A 28 38.70 8.21 20.63
C ALA A 28 38.06 8.25 19.24
N ALA A 29 36.72 8.33 19.22
CA ALA A 29 35.94 8.55 18.01
C ALA A 29 36.14 9.96 17.43
N PRO A 30 35.97 10.12 16.11
CA PRO A 30 35.29 11.27 15.53
C PRO A 30 33.81 10.93 15.29
N GLU A 31 32.93 11.86 15.65
CA GLU A 31 31.51 11.83 15.32
C GLU A 31 31.32 12.25 13.85
N GLU A 32 31.37 11.29 12.93
CA GLU A 32 31.13 11.59 11.50
C GLU A 32 29.64 11.76 11.23
N ALA A 33 29.27 13.00 10.92
CA ALA A 33 27.90 13.43 10.64
C ALA A 33 27.27 12.60 9.53
N HIS A 34 26.32 11.73 9.89
CA HIS A 34 25.44 11.11 8.92
C HIS A 34 24.39 12.12 8.46
N GLU A 35 24.49 12.44 7.17
CA GLU A 35 23.58 13.27 6.42
C GLU A 35 22.12 12.85 6.69
N HIS A 36 21.28 13.84 7.00
CA HIS A 36 19.89 13.62 7.43
C HIS A 36 19.04 13.21 6.22
N ALA A 37 19.16 11.94 5.82
CA ALA A 37 18.36 11.34 4.77
C ALA A 37 16.88 11.44 5.18
N VAL A 38 16.17 12.39 4.59
CA VAL A 38 14.76 12.64 4.88
C VAL A 38 13.99 11.35 4.55
N PRO A 39 13.33 10.70 5.54
CA PRO A 39 12.58 9.49 5.26
C PRO A 39 11.49 9.80 4.23
N PRO A 40 11.11 8.84 3.36
CA PRO A 40 9.98 9.03 2.46
C PRO A 40 8.75 9.46 3.27
N PRO A 41 7.92 10.39 2.74
CA PRO A 41 6.77 10.88 3.49
C PRO A 41 5.90 9.71 3.92
N ALA A 42 5.64 9.62 5.23
CA ALA A 42 4.83 8.56 5.79
C ALA A 42 3.45 8.53 5.08
N PRO A 43 2.84 7.34 4.89
CA PRO A 43 1.47 7.26 4.42
C PRO A 43 0.57 8.10 5.32
N PRO A 44 -0.46 8.79 4.77
CA PRO A 44 -1.35 9.61 5.58
C PRO A 44 -1.94 8.78 6.72
N ALA A 45 -1.85 9.32 7.94
CA ALA A 45 -2.21 8.59 9.14
C ALA A 45 -3.66 8.08 9.07
N ALA A 46 -3.86 6.82 9.44
CA ALA A 46 -5.16 6.23 9.67
C ALA A 46 -6.00 7.15 10.56
N PRO A 47 -7.27 7.44 10.23
CA PRO A 47 -8.15 8.17 11.14
C PRO A 47 -8.44 7.28 12.36
N THR A 48 -7.78 7.58 13.48
CA THR A 48 -7.93 6.90 14.79
C THR A 48 -9.24 7.26 15.51
N GLY A 49 -10.22 7.82 14.80
CA GLY A 49 -11.51 8.20 15.34
C GLY A 49 -12.29 6.98 15.83
N GLN A 50 -12.87 7.10 17.03
CA GLN A 50 -13.85 6.13 17.52
C GLN A 50 -15.01 6.05 16.53
N ARG A 51 -15.30 4.85 16.02
CA ARG A 51 -16.39 4.70 15.05
C ARG A 51 -17.74 4.77 15.73
N THR A 52 -18.63 5.56 15.14
CA THR A 52 -20.04 5.57 15.48
C THR A 52 -20.77 4.44 14.75
N PRO A 53 -21.80 3.82 15.34
CA PRO A 53 -22.69 2.92 14.63
C PRO A 53 -23.44 3.67 13.52
N ALA A 54 -23.57 3.06 12.34
CA ALA A 54 -24.43 3.58 11.29
C ALA A 54 -25.93 3.36 11.61
N PRO A 55 -26.85 4.14 10.98
CA PRO A 55 -28.29 3.89 11.02
C PRO A 55 -28.64 2.45 10.61
N ARG A 56 -29.70 1.88 11.21
CA ARG A 56 -30.05 0.46 11.06
C ARG A 56 -30.44 0.05 9.63
N ASP A 57 -30.87 1.01 8.82
CA ASP A 57 -31.27 0.87 7.43
C ASP A 57 -30.26 1.49 6.45
N ALA A 58 -29.06 1.82 6.94
CA ALA A 58 -27.94 2.24 6.11
C ALA A 58 -27.43 1.08 5.24
N TYR A 59 -27.20 1.35 3.95
CA TYR A 59 -26.51 0.40 3.06
C TYR A 59 -25.64 1.09 2.02
N VAL A 60 -24.57 0.41 1.63
CA VAL A 60 -23.70 0.75 0.50
C VAL A 60 -24.08 -0.08 -0.71
N TYR A 61 -23.93 0.46 -1.92
CA TYR A 61 -24.19 -0.25 -3.16
C TYR A 61 -23.19 0.16 -4.26
N ILE A 62 -22.95 -0.76 -5.20
CA ILE A 62 -22.40 -0.45 -6.52
C ILE A 62 -23.61 -0.31 -7.45
N GLY A 63 -23.75 0.83 -8.10
CA GLY A 63 -24.82 1.11 -9.06
C GLY A 63 -24.47 0.63 -10.47
N TRP A 64 -23.18 0.60 -10.82
CA TRP A 64 -22.65 -0.06 -12.02
C TRP A 64 -21.13 -0.29 -11.89
N PRO A 65 -20.54 -1.41 -12.34
CA PRO A 65 -21.16 -2.57 -13.00
C PRO A 65 -22.17 -3.34 -12.15
N ASN A 66 -23.02 -4.13 -12.80
CA ASN A 66 -23.83 -5.14 -12.11
C ASN A 66 -22.95 -6.31 -11.64
N ASP A 67 -23.42 -7.06 -10.64
CA ASP A 67 -22.72 -8.26 -10.17
C ASP A 67 -22.57 -9.29 -11.31
N GLY A 68 -21.35 -9.82 -11.48
CA GLY A 68 -20.98 -10.70 -12.58
C GLY A 68 -20.93 -10.07 -13.99
N GLU A 69 -21.10 -8.75 -14.16
CA GLU A 69 -21.08 -8.10 -15.48
C GLU A 69 -19.67 -8.09 -16.11
N VAL A 70 -19.54 -8.68 -17.31
CA VAL A 70 -18.29 -8.72 -18.05
C VAL A 70 -18.17 -7.51 -18.97
N ILE A 71 -17.21 -6.63 -18.69
CA ILE A 71 -16.92 -5.44 -19.48
C ILE A 71 -15.72 -5.69 -20.40
N HIS A 72 -15.94 -5.58 -21.72
CA HIS A 72 -14.89 -5.75 -22.74
C HIS A 72 -14.01 -4.51 -22.99
N SER A 73 -14.26 -3.39 -22.29
CA SER A 73 -13.48 -2.15 -22.41
C SER A 73 -12.34 -2.10 -21.41
N THR A 74 -11.18 -1.58 -21.83
CA THR A 74 -10.02 -1.35 -20.94
C THR A 74 -10.19 -0.13 -20.01
N ARG A 75 -11.27 0.65 -20.19
CA ARG A 75 -11.68 1.76 -19.31
C ARG A 75 -13.20 1.78 -19.17
N PHE A 76 -13.69 1.87 -17.95
CA PHE A 76 -15.11 1.88 -17.65
C PHE A 76 -15.36 2.69 -16.38
N LYS A 77 -16.54 3.30 -16.29
CA LYS A 77 -16.97 4.01 -15.08
C LYS A 77 -17.27 2.99 -13.97
N VAL A 78 -17.07 3.36 -12.71
CA VAL A 78 -17.75 2.69 -11.60
C VAL A 78 -18.61 3.74 -10.91
N TRP A 79 -19.87 3.43 -10.62
CA TRP A 79 -20.76 4.24 -9.79
C TRP A 79 -21.07 3.41 -8.54
N PHE A 80 -20.89 4.03 -7.37
CA PHE A 80 -21.22 3.48 -6.07
C PHE A 80 -21.85 4.57 -5.19
N GLY A 81 -22.49 4.18 -4.10
CA GLY A 81 -23.12 5.14 -3.22
C GLY A 81 -23.69 4.51 -1.96
N THR A 82 -24.39 5.33 -1.19
CA THR A 82 -25.06 4.94 0.04
C THR A 82 -26.54 5.28 0.00
N ARG A 83 -27.32 4.64 0.86
CA ARG A 83 -28.68 5.04 1.22
C ARG A 83 -28.83 4.99 2.73
N ASN A 84 -29.60 5.94 3.27
CA ASN A 84 -29.78 6.17 4.71
C ASN A 84 -28.43 6.38 5.46
N PHE A 85 -27.43 6.86 4.73
CA PHE A 85 -26.10 7.24 5.20
C PHE A 85 -25.54 8.24 4.19
N GLY A 86 -24.81 9.26 4.65
CA GLY A 86 -24.23 10.29 3.80
C GLY A 86 -22.79 9.99 3.38
N VAL A 87 -22.30 10.77 2.41
CA VAL A 87 -20.92 10.71 1.93
C VAL A 87 -20.27 12.08 2.20
N ALA A 88 -19.17 12.07 2.94
CA ALA A 88 -18.40 13.26 3.32
C ALA A 88 -16.89 13.01 3.11
N PRO A 89 -16.05 14.06 3.04
CA PRO A 89 -14.61 13.88 3.01
C PRO A 89 -14.10 13.17 4.27
N ALA A 90 -13.04 12.36 4.12
CA ALA A 90 -12.39 11.68 5.24
C ALA A 90 -11.92 12.69 6.29
N SER A 91 -11.96 12.26 7.57
CA SER A 91 -11.65 13.10 8.74
C SER A 91 -12.57 14.32 8.95
N THR A 92 -13.73 14.36 8.31
CA THR A 92 -14.81 15.33 8.64
C THR A 92 -15.73 14.71 9.69
N ASP A 93 -16.00 15.43 10.79
CA ASP A 93 -16.97 15.02 11.81
C ASP A 93 -18.39 15.49 11.42
N VAL A 94 -19.07 14.69 10.59
CA VAL A 94 -20.48 14.88 10.23
C VAL A 94 -21.26 13.60 10.59
N PRO A 95 -22.31 13.68 11.43
CA PRO A 95 -23.12 12.53 11.82
C PRO A 95 -23.66 11.74 10.63
N ASP A 96 -23.72 10.41 10.77
CA ASP A 96 -24.22 9.48 9.77
C ASP A 96 -23.57 9.62 8.38
N THR A 97 -22.27 9.93 8.33
CA THR A 97 -21.49 10.00 7.09
C THR A 97 -20.21 9.16 7.13
N GLY A 98 -19.69 8.86 5.94
CA GLY A 98 -18.37 8.29 5.74
C GLY A 98 -17.84 8.58 4.34
N HIS A 99 -16.84 7.83 3.90
CA HIS A 99 -16.30 7.89 2.55
C HIS A 99 -16.16 6.48 1.97
N HIS A 100 -16.09 6.38 0.65
CA HIS A 100 -16.01 5.09 -0.03
C HIS A 100 -14.58 4.57 -0.15
N HIS A 101 -14.50 3.23 -0.24
CA HIS A 101 -13.35 2.49 -0.74
C HIS A 101 -13.87 1.49 -1.76
N LEU A 102 -13.11 1.24 -2.83
CA LEU A 102 -13.34 0.10 -3.72
C LEU A 102 -12.20 -0.91 -3.55
N LEU A 103 -12.59 -2.18 -3.40
CA LEU A 103 -11.68 -3.31 -3.30
C LEU A 103 -11.71 -4.05 -4.64
N ILE A 104 -10.53 -4.33 -5.19
CA ILE A 104 -10.33 -4.97 -6.49
C ILE A 104 -9.46 -6.21 -6.27
N ASP A 105 -9.99 -7.39 -6.59
CA ASP A 105 -9.27 -8.68 -6.52
C ASP A 105 -8.60 -8.97 -5.15
N THR A 106 -9.20 -8.49 -4.06
CA THR A 106 -8.66 -8.56 -2.68
C THR A 106 -9.78 -8.89 -1.68
N PRO A 107 -9.51 -9.68 -0.62
CA PRO A 107 -10.46 -9.88 0.47
C PRO A 107 -10.72 -8.58 1.26
N LEU A 108 -11.78 -8.57 2.06
CA LEU A 108 -12.03 -7.49 3.02
C LEU A 108 -10.89 -7.46 4.06
N PRO A 109 -10.24 -6.30 4.30
CA PRO A 109 -9.26 -6.14 5.38
C PRO A 109 -9.94 -6.17 6.76
N PRO A 110 -9.16 -6.26 7.86
CA PRO A 110 -9.67 -6.10 9.21
C PRO A 110 -10.47 -4.80 9.33
N MET A 111 -11.70 -4.90 9.80
CA MET A 111 -12.61 -3.75 9.81
C MET A 111 -12.08 -2.63 10.70
N ASP A 112 -11.36 -2.92 11.77
CA ASP A 112 -10.74 -2.02 12.75
C ASP A 112 -9.46 -1.31 12.29
N GLU A 113 -8.86 -1.73 11.18
CA GLU A 113 -7.69 -1.08 10.60
C GLU A 113 -8.06 -0.02 9.55
N ALA A 114 -7.07 0.74 9.08
CA ALA A 114 -7.23 1.61 7.92
C ALA A 114 -7.02 0.83 6.63
N ILE A 115 -7.95 0.97 5.70
CA ILE A 115 -7.81 0.42 4.36
C ILE A 115 -6.67 1.18 3.64
N PRO A 116 -5.67 0.48 3.06
CA PRO A 116 -4.58 1.12 2.33
C PRO A 116 -5.09 1.81 1.05
N ASN A 117 -4.22 2.59 0.40
CA ASN A 117 -4.50 3.19 -0.90
C ASN A 117 -3.48 2.72 -1.92
N ASP A 118 -3.83 1.69 -2.70
CA ASP A 118 -2.95 0.99 -3.63
C ASP A 118 -3.74 0.53 -4.89
N LYS A 119 -3.21 -0.44 -5.65
CA LYS A 119 -3.85 -0.93 -6.89
C LYS A 119 -5.11 -1.77 -6.65
N HIS A 120 -5.22 -2.39 -5.47
CA HIS A 120 -6.31 -3.25 -5.04
C HIS A 120 -7.28 -2.53 -4.09
N HIS A 121 -6.86 -1.41 -3.51
CA HIS A 121 -7.65 -0.62 -2.56
C HIS A 121 -7.69 0.84 -3.01
N LEU A 122 -8.79 1.28 -3.61
CA LEU A 122 -8.96 2.66 -4.08
C LEU A 122 -9.70 3.50 -3.04
N HIS A 123 -9.05 4.53 -2.52
CA HIS A 123 -9.61 5.41 -1.48
C HIS A 123 -10.31 6.66 -2.06
N PHE A 124 -11.59 6.85 -1.70
CA PHE A 124 -12.42 7.98 -2.14
C PHE A 124 -12.67 9.00 -1.01
N GLY A 125 -11.61 9.36 -0.29
CA GLY A 125 -11.63 10.26 0.86
C GLY A 125 -12.02 11.72 0.61
N ARG A 126 -12.40 12.11 -0.61
CA ARG A 126 -13.00 13.44 -0.89
C ARG A 126 -14.52 13.37 -1.02
N GLY A 127 -15.12 12.23 -0.71
CA GLY A 127 -16.56 11.99 -0.85
C GLY A 127 -16.99 11.73 -2.30
N GLN A 128 -16.13 11.14 -3.13
CA GLN A 128 -16.49 10.74 -4.48
C GLN A 128 -17.47 9.55 -4.44
N THR A 129 -18.36 9.48 -5.44
CA THR A 129 -19.32 8.39 -5.68
C THR A 129 -19.11 7.70 -7.04
N GLU A 130 -18.03 8.07 -7.74
CA GLU A 130 -17.67 7.48 -9.03
C GLU A 130 -16.15 7.47 -9.32
N ALA A 131 -15.75 6.56 -10.20
CA ALA A 131 -14.40 6.38 -10.74
C ALA A 131 -14.43 6.07 -12.25
N ARG A 132 -13.29 6.14 -12.97
CA ARG A 132 -13.16 5.82 -14.41
C ARG A 132 -11.73 5.43 -14.80
#